data_AF-A0A7C2DRT8-F1
#
_entry.id   AF-A0A7C2DRT8-F1
#
_cell.length_a   1.000
_cell.length_b   1.000
_cell.length_c   1.000
_cell.angle_alpha   90.00
_cell.angle_beta   90.00
_cell.angle_gamma   90.00
#
_symmetry.space_group_name_H-M   'P 1'
#
loop_
_entity.id
_entity.type
_entity.pdbx_description
1 polymer ?
#
loop_
_entity_poly.entity_id
_entity_poly.type
_entity_poly.pdbx_seq_one_letter_code
_entity_poly.pdbx_strand_id
1 'polypeptide(L)'
;METVTSQGSAGPRAGLRTALWYQRCDRVSGVVLGASLVFAPWAFGGTPPWAIWTLNGAGYLLGLLLGVKLIIRGITGFQPVRWDTRNSDDARSARWDRAWVCSMAALTVLILLYCGVAAWNARAEYDPDLGVFHYRDYIRWLPHSYDASRSWQMFATAVALACYFWAARDWLLGKTMADRRDLHRDGAADRPGLLLPQRFRILLGLLSINGALLATEAVAQRLSGTDKLLWLVRPRLNAIPEAQLGPFNYRSNGAQYLNLVWPVTLGLWWRLHRMRSLRSAAPDRRPARWKRRAHHLLLPAAGWMAATSVFSLSRGGAVVALGSMLALIGVFWTAWRERRAWVRLSFLAFLALFGALGLWLGGEQLGKRFEEFDLGLVQRETMYQTARQIASDYPWYGTGPGTLGPVFQLYRKGTEEYWPAQLHNDWLEIRVTWGRIGMALLLLAFGLAAGRVFLPGGVPTSWRLPWVFWIALGGCLLHARWDFPLQVYSLQHLTMVYCAALACLSHRRWAI
;
A
#
# COMPACT_ATOMS: atom_id res chain seq x y z
N MET A 1 19.04 46.06 31.39
CA MET A 1 20.38 45.72 30.87
C MET A 1 20.77 44.41 31.53
N GLU A 2 20.40 43.28 30.94
CA GLU A 2 20.78 41.94 31.42
C GLU A 2 21.00 41.04 30.19
N THR A 3 22.27 41.00 29.83
CA THR A 3 23.06 39.93 29.22
C THR A 3 22.35 38.83 28.43
N VAL A 4 22.42 38.98 27.12
CA VAL A 4 22.44 37.92 26.11
C VAL A 4 23.68 37.05 26.35
N THR A 5 23.50 35.82 26.81
CA THR A 5 24.54 34.78 26.74
C THR A 5 24.35 33.93 25.50
N SER A 6 25.23 34.19 24.52
CA SER A 6 25.68 33.28 23.47
C SER A 6 26.11 31.93 24.08
N GLN A 7 26.15 30.75 23.46
CA GLN A 7 26.59 30.38 22.12
C GLN A 7 26.24 28.88 21.98
N GLY A 8 25.41 28.51 21.01
CA GLY A 8 25.26 27.12 20.55
C GLY A 8 25.75 27.06 19.11
N SER A 9 26.87 26.37 18.88
CA SER A 9 27.58 26.21 17.60
C SER A 9 26.68 26.33 16.36
N ALA A 10 26.76 27.48 15.69
CA ALA A 10 26.13 27.69 14.40
C ALA A 10 26.92 26.92 13.34
N GLY A 11 26.54 25.67 13.09
CA GLY A 11 26.93 24.98 11.87
C GLY A 11 26.59 25.83 10.63
N PRO A 12 27.27 25.61 9.48
CA PRO A 12 27.11 26.45 8.31
C PRO A 12 25.63 26.58 7.95
N ARG A 13 25.09 27.81 8.05
CA ARG A 13 23.72 28.10 7.63
C ARG A 13 23.63 27.81 6.15
N ALA A 14 23.04 26.68 5.79
CA ALA A 14 22.85 26.28 4.41
C ALA A 14 22.25 27.46 3.61
N GLY A 15 22.93 27.84 2.52
CA GLY A 15 22.54 29.00 1.72
C GLY A 15 21.15 28.85 1.11
N LEU A 16 20.52 29.99 0.76
CA LEU A 16 19.19 30.04 0.13
C LEU A 16 19.07 29.11 -1.09
N ARG A 17 20.13 29.01 -1.90
CA ARG A 17 20.19 28.13 -3.07
C ARG A 17 19.99 26.66 -2.68
N THR A 18 20.64 26.19 -1.63
CA THR A 18 20.51 24.82 -1.12
C THR A 18 19.09 24.52 -0.67
N ALA A 19 18.47 25.46 0.06
CA ALA A 19 17.09 25.32 0.50
C ALA A 19 16.10 25.25 -0.69
N LEU A 20 16.32 26.05 -1.73
CA LEU A 20 15.51 26.04 -2.95
C LEU A 20 15.67 24.73 -3.73
N TRP A 21 16.88 24.22 -3.90
CA TRP A 21 17.14 22.93 -4.55
C TRP A 21 16.46 21.78 -3.80
N TYR A 22 16.65 21.72 -2.48
CA TYR A 22 15.98 20.73 -1.65
C TYR A 22 14.45 20.79 -1.80
N GLN A 23 13.86 22.00 -1.77
CA GLN A 23 12.42 22.18 -1.96
C GLN A 23 11.94 21.74 -3.33
N ARG A 24 12.73 21.96 -4.40
CA ARG A 24 12.40 21.47 -5.76
C ARG A 24 12.38 19.94 -5.78
N CYS A 25 13.44 19.28 -5.29
CA CYS A 25 13.50 17.82 -5.22
C CYS A 25 12.33 17.24 -4.39
N ASP A 26 11.99 17.87 -3.28
CA ASP A 26 10.89 17.46 -2.41
C ASP A 26 9.51 17.65 -3.05
N ARG A 27 9.29 18.73 -3.81
CA ARG A 27 8.07 18.93 -4.60
C ARG A 27 7.95 17.89 -5.72
N VAL A 28 9.02 17.67 -6.48
CA VAL A 28 9.06 16.67 -7.56
C VAL A 28 8.81 15.28 -6.99
N SER A 29 9.38 14.94 -5.83
CA SER A 29 9.11 13.66 -5.14
C SER A 29 7.60 13.46 -4.90
N GLY A 30 6.91 14.49 -4.42
CA GLY A 30 5.46 14.43 -4.20
C GLY A 30 4.65 14.27 -5.49
N VAL A 31 5.08 14.95 -6.57
CA VAL A 31 4.42 14.85 -7.89
C VAL A 31 4.60 13.45 -8.49
N VAL A 32 5.82 12.92 -8.50
CA VAL A 32 6.11 11.58 -9.05
C VAL A 32 5.38 10.51 -8.25
N LEU A 33 5.40 10.59 -6.91
CA LEU A 33 4.66 9.66 -6.05
C LEU A 33 3.14 9.72 -6.28
N GLY A 34 2.57 10.92 -6.41
CA GLY A 34 1.16 11.08 -6.72
C GLY A 34 0.80 10.55 -8.11
N ALA A 35 1.61 10.88 -9.12
CA ALA A 35 1.41 10.44 -10.49
C ALA A 35 1.48 8.91 -10.61
N SER A 36 2.45 8.25 -9.96
CA SER A 36 2.55 6.79 -9.98
C SER A 36 1.38 6.10 -9.29
N LEU A 37 0.85 6.67 -8.19
CA LEU A 37 -0.33 6.15 -7.49
C LEU A 37 -1.62 6.30 -8.30
N VAL A 38 -1.74 7.36 -9.09
CA VAL A 38 -2.84 7.49 -10.05
C VAL A 38 -2.63 6.49 -11.16
N PHE A 39 -1.49 6.54 -11.85
CA PHE A 39 -1.20 5.75 -13.05
C PHE A 39 -1.28 4.24 -12.83
N ALA A 40 -0.77 3.71 -11.72
CA ALA A 40 -0.62 2.26 -11.51
C ALA A 40 -1.89 1.42 -11.76
N PRO A 41 -3.06 1.73 -11.17
CA PRO A 41 -4.31 1.00 -11.47
C PRO A 41 -4.79 1.21 -12.91
N TRP A 42 -4.68 2.42 -13.48
CA TRP A 42 -5.12 2.72 -14.85
C TRP A 42 -4.25 2.06 -15.91
N ALA A 43 -2.98 1.77 -15.61
CA ALA A 43 -2.07 1.01 -16.46
C ALA A 43 -2.32 -0.51 -16.35
N PHE A 44 -3.59 -0.91 -16.48
CA PHE A 44 -4.08 -2.28 -16.41
C PHE A 44 -3.64 -3.03 -15.14
N GLY A 45 -3.78 -2.37 -13.99
CA GLY A 45 -3.31 -2.86 -12.69
C GLY A 45 -1.78 -2.93 -12.54
N GLY A 46 -1.01 -2.48 -13.53
CA GLY A 46 0.45 -2.62 -13.57
C GLY A 46 0.90 -4.04 -13.87
N THR A 47 0.14 -4.77 -14.68
CA THR A 47 0.46 -6.15 -15.09
C THR A 47 1.23 -6.25 -16.42
N PRO A 48 1.02 -5.38 -17.42
CA PRO A 48 1.80 -5.46 -18.66
C PRO A 48 3.27 -5.07 -18.44
N PRO A 49 4.23 -5.64 -19.20
CA PRO A 49 5.65 -5.33 -19.04
C PRO A 49 5.97 -3.83 -19.10
N TRP A 50 5.42 -3.10 -20.07
CA TRP A 50 5.65 -1.65 -20.20
C TRP A 50 5.15 -0.85 -18.98
N ALA A 51 4.06 -1.29 -18.35
CA ALA A 51 3.51 -0.65 -17.17
C ALA A 51 4.41 -0.90 -15.95
N ILE A 52 4.90 -2.14 -15.80
CA ILE A 52 5.88 -2.52 -14.77
C ILE A 52 7.16 -1.68 -14.92
N TRP A 53 7.73 -1.60 -16.12
CA TRP A 53 8.94 -0.80 -16.37
C TRP A 53 8.72 0.69 -16.08
N THR A 54 7.57 1.25 -16.44
CA THR A 54 7.23 2.64 -16.15
C THR A 54 7.14 2.89 -14.65
N LEU A 55 6.49 1.99 -13.91
CA LEU A 55 6.37 2.08 -12.45
C LEU A 55 7.71 1.85 -11.74
N ASN A 56 8.56 0.96 -12.27
CA ASN A 56 9.93 0.78 -11.80
C ASN A 56 10.75 2.06 -12.00
N GLY A 57 10.69 2.65 -13.19
CA GLY A 57 11.37 3.91 -13.51
C GLY A 57 10.96 5.06 -12.60
N ALA A 58 9.67 5.19 -12.30
CA ALA A 58 9.17 6.18 -11.34
C ALA A 58 9.69 5.91 -9.91
N GLY A 59 9.79 4.64 -9.51
CA GLY A 59 10.41 4.23 -8.24
C GLY A 59 11.89 4.63 -8.19
N TYR A 60 12.67 4.32 -9.22
CA TYR A 60 14.09 4.69 -9.30
C TYR A 60 14.30 6.21 -9.27
N LEU A 61 13.46 6.97 -9.98
CA LEU A 61 13.50 8.43 -9.94
C LEU A 61 13.25 8.96 -8.52
N LEU A 62 12.29 8.40 -7.79
CA LEU A 62 12.05 8.73 -6.39
C LEU A 62 13.26 8.39 -5.49
N GLY A 63 13.90 7.25 -5.74
CA GLY A 63 15.15 6.85 -5.09
C GLY A 63 16.28 7.84 -5.33
N LEU A 64 16.48 8.26 -6.57
CA LEU A 64 17.48 9.27 -6.95
C LEU A 64 17.20 10.62 -6.27
N LEU A 65 15.95 11.09 -6.31
CA LEU A 65 15.55 12.34 -5.65
C LEU A 65 15.75 12.26 -4.13
N LEU A 66 15.51 11.11 -3.52
CA LEU A 66 15.82 10.87 -2.12
C LEU A 66 17.33 10.93 -1.87
N GLY A 67 18.14 10.25 -2.69
CA GLY A 67 19.60 10.29 -2.62
C GLY A 67 20.13 11.73 -2.66
N VAL A 68 19.67 12.54 -3.61
CA VAL A 68 20.02 13.97 -3.71
C VAL A 68 19.63 14.73 -2.44
N LYS A 69 18.43 14.51 -1.90
CA LYS A 69 17.99 15.14 -0.64
C LYS A 69 18.87 14.73 0.55
N LEU A 70 19.29 13.46 0.63
CA LEU A 70 20.17 12.97 1.69
C LEU A 70 21.58 13.56 1.57
N ILE A 71 22.13 13.64 0.35
CA ILE A 71 23.43 14.27 0.06
C ILE A 71 23.40 15.75 0.47
N ILE A 72 22.35 16.49 0.12
CA ILE A 72 22.18 17.89 0.53
C ILE A 72 22.19 18.01 2.06
N ARG A 73 21.44 17.16 2.78
CA ARG A 73 21.40 17.17 4.25
C ARG A 73 22.78 16.89 4.85
N GLY A 74 23.51 15.91 4.28
CA GLY A 74 24.82 15.48 4.78
C GLY A 74 25.93 16.49 4.53
N ILE A 75 26.06 17.01 3.31
CA ILE A 75 27.15 17.91 2.92
C ILE A 75 26.95 19.32 3.49
N THR A 76 25.73 19.86 3.44
CA THR A 76 25.49 21.26 3.78
C THR A 76 24.95 21.46 5.20
N GLY A 77 24.72 20.37 5.95
CA GLY A 77 24.04 20.42 7.25
C GLY A 77 22.59 20.93 7.19
N PHE A 78 21.96 20.95 6.01
CA PHE A 78 20.60 21.49 5.86
C PHE A 78 19.60 20.61 6.61
N GLN A 79 18.92 21.18 7.61
CA GLN A 79 17.90 20.49 8.41
C GLN A 79 16.49 20.88 7.94
N PRO A 80 15.80 20.05 7.14
CA PRO A 80 14.42 20.32 6.79
C PRO A 80 13.53 20.22 8.03
N VAL A 81 12.51 21.07 8.11
CA VAL A 81 11.54 21.01 9.20
C VAL A 81 10.64 19.79 9.01
N ARG A 82 10.69 18.85 9.96
CA ARG A 82 9.98 17.58 9.87
C ARG A 82 9.16 17.27 11.13
N TRP A 83 8.33 16.23 11.06
CA TRP A 83 7.50 15.76 12.16
C TRP A 83 8.27 14.91 13.17
N ASP A 84 9.27 14.15 12.71
CA ASP A 84 10.17 13.33 13.52
C ASP A 84 11.19 14.15 14.33
N THR A 85 11.54 15.36 13.89
CA THR A 85 12.51 16.23 14.59
C THR A 85 11.96 16.95 15.83
N ARG A 86 10.64 17.07 16.03
CA ARG A 86 10.07 17.94 17.09
C ARG A 86 10.11 17.32 18.50
N ASN A 87 10.42 16.04 18.62
CA ASN A 87 10.56 15.36 19.91
C ASN A 87 12.04 15.22 20.32
N SER A 88 12.97 15.97 19.70
CA SER A 88 14.42 15.87 19.96
C SER A 88 14.84 16.18 21.40
N ASP A 89 13.99 16.86 22.18
CA ASP A 89 14.25 17.12 23.60
C ASP A 89 14.10 15.85 24.46
N ASP A 90 13.45 14.80 23.93
CA ASP A 90 13.41 13.47 24.53
C ASP A 90 14.41 12.54 23.84
N ALA A 91 15.58 12.38 24.46
CA ALA A 91 16.65 11.49 24.00
C ALA A 91 16.18 10.04 23.79
N ARG A 92 15.12 9.59 24.48
CA ARG A 92 14.53 8.25 24.31
C ARG A 92 13.82 8.13 22.97
N SER A 93 12.99 9.12 22.61
CA SER A 93 12.29 9.18 21.32
C SER A 93 13.26 9.16 20.14
N ALA A 94 14.35 9.93 20.21
CA ALA A 94 15.36 9.98 19.15
C ALA A 94 16.10 8.63 18.98
N ARG A 95 16.36 7.92 20.08
CA ARG A 95 17.02 6.60 20.06
C ARG A 95 16.15 5.55 19.38
N TRP A 96 14.86 5.48 19.72
CA TRP A 96 13.92 4.53 19.11
C TRP A 96 13.71 4.79 17.63
N ASP A 97 13.58 6.06 17.22
CA ASP A 97 13.43 6.39 15.79
C ASP A 97 14.69 6.01 15.00
N ARG A 98 15.88 6.30 15.53
CA ARG A 98 17.14 5.89 14.91
C ARG A 98 17.26 4.37 14.80
N ALA A 99 17.01 3.66 15.90
CA ALA A 99 17.07 2.20 15.92
C ALA A 99 16.10 1.58 14.90
N TRP A 100 14.85 2.06 14.86
CA TRP A 100 13.86 1.60 13.88
C TRP A 100 14.30 1.89 12.43
N VAL A 101 14.81 3.09 12.15
CA VAL A 101 15.28 3.46 10.80
C VAL A 101 16.44 2.56 10.38
N CYS A 102 17.42 2.35 11.27
CA CYS A 102 18.56 1.47 11.01
C CYS A 102 18.10 0.02 10.77
N SER A 103 17.22 -0.52 11.61
CA SER A 103 16.69 -1.88 11.44
C SER A 103 15.91 -2.05 10.14
N MET A 104 15.04 -1.09 9.80
CA MET A 104 14.28 -1.12 8.56
C MET A 104 15.20 -0.97 7.33
N ALA A 105 16.23 -0.13 7.40
CA ALA A 105 17.21 0.03 6.32
C ALA A 105 18.05 -1.24 6.13
N ALA A 106 18.51 -1.85 7.22
CA ALA A 106 19.22 -3.12 7.19
C ALA A 106 18.35 -4.22 6.56
N LEU A 107 17.07 -4.33 6.94
CA LEU A 107 16.15 -5.30 6.35
C LEU A 107 15.86 -5.02 4.87
N THR A 108 15.72 -3.76 4.49
CA THR A 108 15.58 -3.38 3.08
C THR A 108 16.78 -3.88 2.28
N VAL A 109 18.00 -3.61 2.76
CA VAL A 109 19.25 -4.06 2.13
C VAL A 109 19.31 -5.58 2.09
N LEU A 110 18.98 -6.28 3.19
CA LEU A 110 18.99 -7.75 3.24
C LEU A 110 17.99 -8.37 2.25
N ILE A 111 16.79 -7.81 2.09
CA ILE A 111 15.79 -8.27 1.11
C ILE A 111 16.31 -8.07 -0.31
N LEU A 112 16.90 -6.91 -0.61
CA LEU A 112 17.44 -6.62 -1.93
C LEU A 112 18.66 -7.50 -2.24
N LEU A 113 19.56 -7.71 -1.27
CA LEU A 113 20.69 -8.63 -1.39
C LEU A 113 20.21 -10.06 -1.59
N TYR A 114 19.21 -10.52 -0.83
CA TYR A 114 18.61 -11.84 -1.02
C TYR A 114 18.12 -12.03 -2.46
N CYS A 115 17.35 -11.07 -2.97
CA CYS A 115 16.76 -11.13 -4.29
C CYS A 115 17.82 -11.01 -5.40
N GLY A 116 18.79 -10.10 -5.26
CA GLY A 116 19.87 -9.90 -6.21
C GLY A 116 20.85 -11.06 -6.25
N VAL A 117 21.21 -11.63 -5.09
CA VAL A 117 22.03 -12.84 -5.01
C VAL A 117 21.30 -14.03 -5.63
N ALA A 118 20.00 -14.19 -5.38
CA ALA A 118 19.22 -15.26 -6.02
C ALA A 118 19.20 -15.14 -7.55
N ALA A 119 19.13 -13.92 -8.10
CA ALA A 119 19.17 -13.68 -9.55
C ALA A 119 20.57 -13.85 -10.15
N TRP A 120 21.63 -13.44 -9.44
CA TRP A 120 23.01 -13.59 -9.89
C TRP A 120 23.50 -15.04 -9.81
N ASN A 121 23.20 -15.73 -8.70
CA ASN A 121 23.52 -17.13 -8.43
C ASN A 121 22.42 -18.08 -8.96
N ALA A 122 21.88 -17.78 -10.14
CA ALA A 122 20.82 -18.58 -10.74
C ALA A 122 21.34 -19.96 -11.17
N ARG A 123 20.66 -21.02 -10.73
CA ARG A 123 20.92 -22.42 -11.10
C ARG A 123 20.47 -22.73 -12.52
N ALA A 124 19.49 -22.00 -13.05
CA ALA A 124 18.97 -22.23 -14.39
C ALA A 124 18.43 -20.96 -15.06
N GLU A 125 18.39 -21.01 -16.38
CA GLU A 125 17.59 -20.13 -17.23
C GLU A 125 16.49 -20.95 -17.89
N TYR A 126 15.24 -20.48 -17.81
CA TYR A 126 14.11 -21.17 -18.43
C TYR A 126 13.84 -20.60 -19.81
N ASP A 127 13.86 -21.46 -20.82
CA ASP A 127 13.44 -21.10 -22.18
C ASP A 127 11.94 -21.39 -22.33
N PRO A 128 11.08 -20.35 -22.46
CA PRO A 128 9.64 -20.54 -22.58
C PRO A 128 9.19 -21.09 -23.93
N ASP A 129 10.00 -20.96 -24.98
CA ASP A 129 9.66 -21.43 -26.33
C ASP A 129 9.93 -22.93 -26.46
N LEU A 130 11.03 -23.39 -25.87
CA LEU A 130 11.41 -24.80 -25.84
C LEU A 130 10.87 -25.55 -24.61
N GLY A 131 10.48 -24.84 -23.55
CA GLY A 131 10.01 -25.42 -22.30
C GLY A 131 11.10 -26.15 -21.51
N VAL A 132 12.37 -25.77 -21.69
CA VAL A 132 13.54 -26.44 -21.08
C VAL A 132 14.31 -25.52 -20.14
N PHE A 133 15.00 -26.13 -19.18
CA PHE A 133 15.91 -25.42 -18.26
C PHE A 133 17.36 -25.59 -18.71
N HIS A 134 18.04 -24.49 -18.96
CA HIS A 134 19.47 -24.44 -19.19
C HIS A 134 20.18 -24.27 -17.84
N TYR A 135 20.66 -25.38 -17.28
CA TYR A 135 21.34 -25.40 -15.99
C TYR A 135 22.74 -24.79 -16.04
N ARG A 136 23.12 -24.17 -14.93
CA ARG A 136 24.41 -23.51 -14.73
C ARG A 136 24.99 -23.93 -13.37
N ASP A 137 26.30 -23.79 -13.24
CA ASP A 137 26.96 -23.92 -11.95
C ASP A 137 26.52 -22.79 -11.00
N TYR A 138 26.30 -23.13 -9.73
CA TYR A 138 25.83 -22.20 -8.72
C TYR A 138 26.31 -22.61 -7.32
N ILE A 139 26.32 -21.65 -6.41
CA ILE A 139 26.72 -21.83 -5.03
C ILE A 139 25.49 -22.24 -4.21
N ARG A 140 25.43 -23.52 -3.81
CA ARG A 140 24.24 -24.13 -3.19
C ARG A 140 23.79 -23.51 -1.86
N TRP A 141 24.74 -22.99 -1.08
CA TRP A 141 24.47 -22.41 0.24
C TRP A 141 24.06 -20.93 0.18
N LEU A 142 24.13 -20.30 -1.00
CA LEU A 142 23.61 -18.96 -1.22
C LEU A 142 22.16 -19.02 -1.75
N PRO A 143 21.37 -17.95 -1.59
CA PRO A 143 20.14 -17.77 -2.35
C PRO A 143 20.41 -18.00 -3.84
N HIS A 144 19.52 -18.72 -4.51
CA HIS A 144 19.62 -19.08 -5.93
C HIS A 144 18.22 -19.14 -6.54
N SER A 145 18.14 -19.05 -7.87
CA SER A 145 16.88 -19.14 -8.61
C SER A 145 16.93 -20.18 -9.73
N TYR A 146 15.75 -20.57 -10.20
CA TYR A 146 15.56 -21.50 -11.31
C TYR A 146 15.17 -20.80 -12.62
N ASP A 147 15.24 -19.46 -12.64
CA ASP A 147 15.05 -18.63 -13.83
C ASP A 147 15.74 -17.28 -13.56
N ALA A 148 16.89 -17.03 -14.21
CA ALA A 148 17.68 -15.84 -13.94
C ALA A 148 16.95 -14.59 -14.43
N SER A 149 16.39 -14.61 -15.65
CA SER A 149 15.65 -13.50 -16.24
C SER A 149 14.49 -13.01 -15.36
N ARG A 150 13.63 -13.91 -14.90
CA ARG A 150 12.50 -13.53 -14.02
C ARG A 150 12.97 -13.07 -12.65
N SER A 151 14.01 -13.66 -12.09
CA SER A 151 14.57 -13.20 -10.82
C SER A 151 15.21 -11.81 -10.91
N TRP A 152 15.87 -11.47 -12.02
CA TRP A 152 16.35 -10.11 -12.27
C TRP A 152 15.21 -9.10 -12.42
N GLN A 153 14.11 -9.47 -13.08
CA GLN A 153 12.91 -8.62 -13.16
C GLN A 153 12.27 -8.39 -11.78
N MET A 154 12.23 -9.43 -10.94
CA MET A 154 11.74 -9.32 -9.58
C MET A 154 12.68 -8.46 -8.71
N PHE A 155 14.00 -8.59 -8.87
CA PHE A 155 14.97 -7.73 -8.19
C PHE A 155 14.80 -6.25 -8.56
N ALA A 156 14.66 -5.95 -9.85
CA ALA A 156 14.37 -4.60 -10.35
C ALA A 156 13.09 -4.03 -9.69
N THR A 157 12.02 -4.83 -9.65
CA THR A 157 10.76 -4.45 -9.00
C THR A 157 10.93 -4.23 -7.49
N ALA A 158 11.67 -5.10 -6.81
CA ALA A 158 11.96 -4.97 -5.38
C ALA A 158 12.73 -3.68 -5.06
N VAL A 159 13.72 -3.31 -5.89
CA VAL A 159 14.46 -2.04 -5.76
C VAL A 159 13.50 -0.86 -5.91
N ALA A 160 12.64 -0.87 -6.92
CA ALA A 160 11.68 0.21 -7.14
C ALA A 160 10.70 0.36 -5.96
N LEU A 161 10.14 -0.75 -5.45
CA LEU A 161 9.27 -0.76 -4.27
C LEU A 161 9.98 -0.25 -3.02
N ALA A 162 11.25 -0.61 -2.80
CA ALA A 162 12.07 -0.06 -1.72
C ALA A 162 12.23 1.47 -1.86
N CYS A 163 12.50 1.97 -3.07
CA CYS A 163 12.57 3.40 -3.34
C CYS A 163 11.23 4.11 -3.06
N TYR A 164 10.10 3.51 -3.46
CA TYR A 164 8.76 4.03 -3.12
C TYR A 164 8.57 4.16 -1.61
N PHE A 165 8.90 3.12 -0.85
CA PHE A 165 8.78 3.13 0.62
C PHE A 165 9.56 4.29 1.25
N TRP A 166 10.85 4.37 0.96
CA TRP A 166 11.74 5.34 1.59
C TRP A 166 11.44 6.78 1.14
N ALA A 167 11.14 6.98 -0.15
CA ALA A 167 10.77 8.30 -0.66
C ALA A 167 9.41 8.76 -0.12
N ALA A 168 8.42 7.87 -0.02
CA ALA A 168 7.12 8.18 0.57
C ALA A 168 7.26 8.51 2.06
N ARG A 169 8.03 7.73 2.84
CA ARG A 169 8.30 8.02 4.24
C ARG A 169 8.98 9.38 4.41
N ASP A 170 10.03 9.64 3.64
CA ASP A 170 10.75 10.92 3.69
C ASP A 170 9.84 12.10 3.36
N TRP A 171 9.01 11.97 2.32
CA TRP A 171 8.08 13.00 1.91
C TRP A 171 6.99 13.21 2.96
N LEU A 172 6.35 12.16 3.49
CA LEU A 172 5.26 12.29 4.46
C LEU A 172 5.70 12.95 5.79
N LEU A 173 6.97 12.78 6.19
CA LEU A 173 7.52 13.38 7.41
C LEU A 173 7.87 14.87 7.26
N GLY A 174 7.93 15.42 6.06
CA GLY A 174 8.20 16.85 5.84
C GLY A 174 7.02 17.75 6.24
N LYS A 175 7.28 18.81 7.02
CA LYS A 175 6.26 19.83 7.37
C LYS A 175 6.13 20.89 6.28
N THR A 176 4.91 21.11 5.80
CA THR A 176 4.62 22.20 4.87
C THR A 176 4.43 23.53 5.60
N MET A 177 4.38 24.64 4.86
CA MET A 177 4.01 25.95 5.44
C MET A 177 2.56 25.98 5.98
N ALA A 178 1.65 25.17 5.43
CA ALA A 178 0.30 25.07 5.99
C ALA A 178 0.30 24.32 7.32
N ASP A 179 1.12 23.27 7.45
CA ASP A 179 1.27 22.54 8.71
C ASP A 179 1.83 23.43 9.83
N ARG A 180 2.80 24.29 9.51
CA ARG A 180 3.35 25.25 10.48
C ARG A 180 2.29 26.25 10.94
N ARG A 181 1.51 26.81 10.00
CA ARG A 181 0.40 27.72 10.34
C ARG A 181 -0.67 27.03 11.19
N ASP A 182 -1.04 25.80 10.83
CA ASP A 182 -2.02 25.00 11.59
C ASP A 182 -1.54 24.68 13.01
N LEU A 183 -0.22 24.54 13.24
CA LEU A 183 0.37 24.32 14.56
C LEU A 183 0.37 25.57 15.45
N HIS A 184 0.49 26.77 14.87
CA HIS A 184 0.51 28.03 15.61
C HIS A 184 -0.88 28.62 15.88
N ARG A 185 -1.87 28.35 15.01
CA ARG A 185 -3.15 29.07 15.01
C ARG A 185 -4.18 28.61 16.07
N ASP A 186 -4.11 27.36 16.52
CA ASP A 186 -5.26 26.72 17.20
C ASP A 186 -4.91 26.02 18.54
N GLY A 187 -3.77 26.30 19.17
CA GLY A 187 -3.30 25.51 20.34
C GLY A 187 -3.14 24.01 20.00
N ALA A 188 -3.04 23.69 18.71
CA ALA A 188 -3.02 22.32 18.22
C ALA A 188 -1.72 21.60 18.59
N ALA A 189 -0.68 22.35 18.95
CA ALA A 189 0.52 21.84 19.60
C ALA A 189 0.19 21.12 20.93
N ASP A 190 -0.84 21.58 21.65
CA ASP A 190 -1.24 21.06 22.96
C ASP A 190 -2.22 19.88 22.86
N ARG A 191 -2.67 19.56 21.64
CA ARG A 191 -3.63 18.47 21.35
C ARG A 191 -3.01 17.45 20.39
N PRO A 192 -2.05 16.62 20.86
CA PRO A 192 -1.37 15.64 20.03
C PRO A 192 -2.37 14.66 19.38
N GLY A 193 -2.17 14.39 18.10
CA GLY A 193 -3.04 13.49 17.35
C GLY A 193 -4.33 14.13 16.84
N LEU A 194 -4.54 15.44 16.99
CA LEU A 194 -5.67 16.14 16.36
C LEU A 194 -5.42 16.50 14.89
N LEU A 195 -4.23 17.02 14.57
CA LEU A 195 -3.88 17.44 13.21
C LEU A 195 -3.56 16.23 12.33
N LEU A 196 -3.93 16.31 11.05
CA LEU A 196 -3.46 15.41 10.00
C LEU A 196 -2.54 16.23 9.08
N PRO A 197 -1.25 15.86 8.91
CA PRO A 197 -0.34 16.61 8.07
C PRO A 197 -0.88 16.84 6.65
N GLN A 198 -0.53 17.97 6.04
CA GLN A 198 -1.02 18.33 4.70
C GLN A 198 -0.66 17.27 3.66
N ARG A 199 0.54 16.68 3.74
CA ARG A 199 0.99 15.65 2.80
C ARG A 199 0.15 14.37 2.89
N PHE A 200 -0.23 13.95 4.11
CA PHE A 200 -1.21 12.88 4.30
C PHE A 200 -2.57 13.24 3.70
N ARG A 201 -3.06 14.48 3.91
CA ARG A 201 -4.33 14.93 3.31
C ARG A 201 -4.30 14.88 1.79
N ILE A 202 -3.19 15.28 1.17
CA ILE A 202 -3.00 15.26 -0.28
C ILE A 202 -2.98 13.81 -0.78
N LEU A 203 -2.12 12.97 -0.19
CA LEU A 203 -1.98 11.56 -0.58
C LEU A 203 -3.31 10.80 -0.48
N LEU A 204 -3.96 10.88 0.68
CA LEU A 204 -5.20 10.16 0.91
C LEU A 204 -6.35 10.75 0.07
N GLY A 205 -6.39 12.07 -0.11
CA GLY A 205 -7.38 12.71 -0.98
C GLY A 205 -7.22 12.31 -2.44
N LEU A 206 -5.98 12.19 -2.93
CA LEU A 206 -5.67 11.71 -4.26
C LEU A 206 -6.15 10.26 -4.44
N LEU A 207 -5.86 9.38 -3.48
CA LEU A 207 -6.32 8.00 -3.49
C LEU A 207 -7.85 7.90 -3.45
N SER A 208 -8.52 8.71 -2.64
CA SER A 208 -9.98 8.75 -2.57
C SER A 208 -10.63 9.18 -3.89
N ILE A 209 -10.08 10.20 -4.56
CA ILE A 209 -10.56 10.64 -5.87
C ILE A 209 -10.29 9.55 -6.92
N ASN A 210 -9.06 9.03 -6.96
CA ASN A 210 -8.66 8.00 -7.92
C ASN A 210 -9.51 6.73 -7.78
N GLY A 211 -9.71 6.25 -6.54
CA GLY A 211 -10.53 5.07 -6.28
C GLY A 211 -12.01 5.27 -6.60
N ALA A 212 -12.57 6.46 -6.36
CA ALA A 212 -13.94 6.77 -6.75
C ALA A 212 -14.11 6.79 -8.28
N LEU A 213 -13.13 7.35 -9.01
CA LEU A 213 -13.13 7.33 -10.47
C LEU A 213 -13.00 5.91 -11.03
N LEU A 214 -12.12 5.08 -10.45
CA LEU A 214 -11.98 3.66 -10.80
C LEU A 214 -13.27 2.88 -10.52
N ALA A 215 -13.94 3.15 -9.40
CA ALA A 215 -15.20 2.50 -9.08
C ALA A 215 -16.30 2.87 -10.10
N THR A 216 -16.38 4.15 -10.48
CA THR A 216 -17.31 4.61 -11.52
C THR A 216 -17.00 4.00 -12.86
N GLU A 217 -15.73 4.00 -13.27
CA GLU A 217 -15.31 3.40 -14.52
C GLU A 217 -15.59 1.89 -14.54
N ALA A 218 -15.29 1.15 -13.47
CA ALA A 218 -15.55 -0.28 -13.40
C ALA A 218 -17.03 -0.64 -13.54
N VAL A 219 -17.91 0.17 -12.93
CA VAL A 219 -19.36 0.01 -13.08
C VAL A 219 -19.80 0.33 -14.51
N ALA A 220 -19.33 1.45 -15.08
CA ALA A 220 -19.65 1.82 -16.46
C ALA A 220 -19.16 0.76 -17.48
N GLN A 221 -17.95 0.22 -17.29
CA GLN A 221 -17.39 -0.84 -18.12
C GLN A 221 -18.27 -2.09 -18.05
N ARG A 222 -18.66 -2.51 -16.83
CA ARG A 222 -19.54 -3.69 -16.67
C ARG A 222 -20.91 -3.48 -17.29
N LEU A 223 -21.52 -2.31 -17.12
CA LEU A 223 -22.83 -1.99 -17.70
C LEU A 223 -22.80 -1.92 -19.23
N SER A 224 -21.67 -1.55 -19.82
CA SER A 224 -21.52 -1.55 -21.28
C SER A 224 -21.43 -2.95 -21.90
N GLY A 225 -21.24 -4.00 -21.08
CA GLY A 225 -21.07 -5.37 -21.57
C GLY A 225 -19.79 -5.59 -22.37
N THR A 226 -18.84 -4.66 -22.35
CA THR A 226 -17.59 -4.78 -23.10
C THR A 226 -16.67 -5.83 -22.47
N ASP A 227 -15.96 -6.57 -23.32
CA ASP A 227 -14.88 -7.48 -22.93
C ASP A 227 -13.49 -6.81 -22.96
N LYS A 228 -13.45 -5.49 -23.24
CA LYS A 228 -12.24 -4.68 -23.30
C LYS A 228 -12.04 -3.86 -22.03
N LEU A 229 -10.82 -3.87 -21.51
CA LEU A 229 -10.38 -3.00 -20.43
C LEU A 229 -10.32 -1.55 -20.93
N LEU A 230 -10.93 -0.64 -20.18
CA LEU A 230 -11.04 0.78 -20.53
C LEU A 230 -11.65 1.01 -21.92
N TRP A 231 -12.44 0.06 -22.45
CA TRP A 231 -12.91 0.04 -23.85
C TRP A 231 -11.80 0.02 -24.92
N LEU A 232 -10.54 -0.14 -24.52
CA LEU A 232 -9.38 -0.04 -25.42
C LEU A 232 -8.79 -1.41 -25.76
N VAL A 233 -8.50 -2.21 -24.73
CA VAL A 233 -7.65 -3.41 -24.88
C VAL A 233 -8.40 -4.65 -24.44
N ARG A 234 -8.51 -5.64 -25.32
CA ARG A 234 -9.00 -6.99 -24.98
C ARG A 234 -7.87 -7.79 -24.31
N PRO A 235 -8.02 -8.24 -23.05
CA PRO A 235 -6.97 -9.01 -22.39
C PRO A 235 -6.89 -10.43 -22.95
N ARG A 236 -5.72 -11.07 -22.85
CA ARG A 236 -5.54 -12.47 -23.29
C ARG A 236 -6.24 -13.48 -22.36
N LEU A 237 -6.25 -13.17 -21.07
CA LEU A 237 -6.91 -13.96 -20.03
C LEU A 237 -8.15 -13.20 -19.54
N ASN A 238 -9.19 -13.92 -19.14
CA ASN A 238 -10.43 -13.34 -18.60
C ASN A 238 -11.06 -12.31 -19.55
N ALA A 239 -11.10 -12.60 -20.86
CA ALA A 239 -11.69 -11.76 -21.90
C ALA A 239 -13.23 -11.82 -21.90
N ILE A 240 -13.84 -11.73 -20.72
CA ILE A 240 -15.28 -11.69 -20.50
C ILE A 240 -15.61 -10.60 -19.47
N PRO A 241 -16.72 -9.86 -19.62
CA PRO A 241 -17.05 -8.72 -18.76
C PRO A 241 -17.09 -9.08 -17.27
N GLU A 242 -17.64 -10.25 -16.93
CA GLU A 242 -17.86 -10.70 -15.56
C GLU A 242 -16.56 -11.02 -14.83
N ALA A 243 -15.49 -11.34 -15.55
CA ALA A 243 -14.19 -11.70 -14.98
C ALA A 243 -13.26 -10.49 -14.77
N GLN A 244 -13.64 -9.31 -15.27
CA GLN A 244 -12.87 -8.07 -15.20
C GLN A 244 -13.49 -7.09 -14.19
N LEU A 245 -12.71 -6.11 -13.72
CA LEU A 245 -13.24 -4.97 -12.97
C LEU A 245 -12.48 -3.70 -13.33
N GLY A 246 -13.06 -2.86 -14.17
CA GLY A 246 -12.42 -1.66 -14.71
C GLY A 246 -11.12 -1.99 -15.46
N PRO A 247 -10.00 -1.30 -15.19
CA PRO A 247 -8.73 -1.58 -15.86
C PRO A 247 -8.10 -2.92 -15.44
N PHE A 248 -8.65 -3.64 -14.46
CA PHE A 248 -8.11 -4.92 -14.03
C PHE A 248 -8.70 -6.05 -14.87
N ASN A 249 -7.82 -6.79 -15.55
CA ASN A 249 -8.18 -8.02 -16.27
C ASN A 249 -8.66 -9.15 -15.35
N TYR A 250 -8.54 -9.00 -14.03
CA TYR A 250 -9.04 -9.95 -13.05
C TYR A 250 -9.77 -9.22 -11.94
N ARG A 251 -11.07 -9.50 -11.82
CA ARG A 251 -12.00 -8.81 -10.91
C ARG A 251 -11.57 -8.81 -9.45
N SER A 252 -10.94 -9.86 -8.95
CA SER A 252 -10.52 -9.91 -7.54
C SER A 252 -9.42 -8.91 -7.26
N ASN A 253 -8.52 -8.66 -8.21
CA ASN A 253 -7.47 -7.66 -8.05
C ASN A 253 -8.06 -6.24 -8.02
N GLY A 254 -9.02 -5.95 -8.91
CA GLY A 254 -9.74 -4.68 -8.88
C GLY A 254 -10.53 -4.48 -7.59
N ALA A 255 -11.25 -5.51 -7.13
CA ALA A 255 -11.99 -5.47 -5.87
C ALA A 255 -11.05 -5.23 -4.68
N GLN A 256 -9.89 -5.91 -4.68
CA GLN A 256 -8.92 -5.76 -3.62
C GLN A 256 -8.25 -4.38 -3.62
N TYR A 257 -8.02 -3.79 -4.80
CA TYR A 257 -7.54 -2.42 -4.89
C TYR A 257 -8.54 -1.43 -4.26
N LEU A 258 -9.85 -1.57 -4.55
CA LEU A 258 -10.88 -0.77 -3.91
C LEU A 258 -10.94 -1.00 -2.39
N ASN A 259 -10.79 -2.25 -1.93
CA ASN A 259 -10.72 -2.61 -0.52
C ASN A 259 -9.51 -2.02 0.22
N LEU A 260 -8.42 -1.71 -0.49
CA LEU A 260 -7.31 -0.94 0.09
C LEU A 260 -7.66 0.55 0.24
N VAL A 261 -8.51 1.12 -0.62
CA VAL A 261 -8.73 2.57 -0.71
C VAL A 261 -9.92 3.04 0.14
N TRP A 262 -11.04 2.33 0.10
CA TRP A 262 -12.29 2.83 0.69
C TRP A 262 -12.24 2.96 2.23
N PRO A 263 -11.60 2.06 3.02
CA PRO A 263 -11.50 2.24 4.46
C PRO A 263 -10.72 3.51 4.78
N VAL A 264 -9.57 3.71 4.14
CA VAL A 264 -8.68 4.86 4.33
C VAL A 264 -9.36 6.17 3.93
N THR A 265 -10.21 6.14 2.90
CA THR A 265 -11.06 7.28 2.51
C THR A 265 -12.04 7.69 3.61
N LEU A 266 -12.70 6.71 4.24
CA LEU A 266 -13.57 6.97 5.39
C LEU A 266 -12.78 7.50 6.60
N GLY A 267 -11.56 6.96 6.82
CA GLY A 267 -10.63 7.47 7.82
C GLY A 267 -10.24 8.94 7.58
N LEU A 268 -9.95 9.31 6.33
CA LEU A 268 -9.67 10.70 5.93
C LEU A 268 -10.89 11.60 6.17
N TRP A 269 -12.08 11.18 5.73
CA TRP A 269 -13.32 11.92 5.97
C TRP A 269 -13.47 12.25 7.45
N TRP A 270 -13.35 11.24 8.29
CA TRP A 270 -13.51 11.38 9.73
C TRP A 270 -12.46 12.32 10.35
N ARG A 271 -11.19 12.22 9.92
CA ARG A 271 -10.13 13.14 10.38
C ARG A 271 -10.43 14.58 9.99
N LEU A 272 -10.81 14.82 8.74
CA LEU A 272 -11.15 16.16 8.26
C LEU A 272 -12.37 16.72 8.99
N HIS A 273 -13.38 15.87 9.25
CA HIS A 273 -14.58 16.24 10.00
C HIS A 273 -14.24 16.66 11.44
N ARG A 274 -13.39 15.88 12.14
CA ARG A 274 -12.96 16.20 13.52
C ARG A 274 -12.14 17.48 13.60
N MET A 275 -11.17 17.67 12.70
CA MET A 275 -10.39 18.91 12.65
C MET A 275 -11.28 20.14 12.43
N ARG A 276 -12.32 20.02 11.58
CA ARG A 276 -13.24 21.12 11.31
C ARG A 276 -14.24 21.39 12.42
N SER A 277 -14.79 20.35 13.05
CA SER A 277 -15.71 20.49 14.18
C SER A 277 -15.07 21.29 15.32
N LEU A 278 -13.75 21.20 15.50
CA LEU A 278 -13.03 21.96 16.52
C LEU A 278 -12.63 23.37 16.02
N ARG A 279 -12.34 23.55 14.72
CA ARG A 279 -12.04 24.87 14.12
C ARG A 279 -13.26 25.78 14.00
N SER A 280 -14.48 25.25 13.94
CA SER A 280 -15.71 26.05 13.86
C SER A 280 -16.01 26.90 15.10
N ALA A 281 -15.22 26.76 16.18
CA ALA A 281 -15.28 27.63 17.35
C ALA A 281 -14.45 28.92 17.21
N ALA A 282 -13.57 29.04 16.20
CA ALA A 282 -12.75 30.23 15.99
C ALA A 282 -13.49 31.25 15.08
N PRO A 283 -13.65 32.52 15.52
CA PRO A 283 -14.47 33.51 14.81
C PRO A 283 -13.86 34.03 13.50
N ASP A 284 -12.54 33.93 13.33
CA ASP A 284 -11.84 34.74 12.34
C ASP A 284 -11.46 33.98 11.04
N ARG A 285 -12.13 34.39 9.94
CA ARG A 285 -12.07 33.89 8.55
C ARG A 285 -12.78 32.57 8.27
N ARG A 286 -14.09 32.67 8.01
CA ARG A 286 -14.92 31.58 7.47
C ARG A 286 -14.57 31.32 5.99
N PRO A 287 -14.00 30.15 5.61
CA PRO A 287 -13.83 29.82 4.20
C PRO A 287 -15.19 29.69 3.50
N ALA A 288 -15.20 29.90 2.17
CA ALA A 288 -16.40 29.78 1.34
C ALA A 288 -17.22 28.50 1.65
N ARG A 289 -18.55 28.61 1.65
CA ARG A 289 -19.49 27.54 2.09
C ARG A 289 -19.24 26.19 1.38
N TRP A 290 -18.85 26.19 0.10
CA TRP A 290 -18.52 24.98 -0.64
C TRP A 290 -17.26 24.28 -0.11
N LYS A 291 -16.17 25.02 0.15
CA LYS A 291 -14.93 24.47 0.74
C LYS A 291 -15.15 23.90 2.14
N ARG A 292 -16.15 24.38 2.89
CA ARG A 292 -16.57 23.78 4.18
C ARG A 292 -17.15 22.37 3.99
N ARG A 293 -17.98 22.16 2.96
CA ARG A 293 -18.71 20.91 2.77
C ARG A 293 -18.01 19.88 1.89
N ALA A 294 -17.01 20.28 1.10
CA ALA A 294 -16.31 19.39 0.15
C ALA A 294 -15.79 18.07 0.76
N HIS A 295 -15.36 18.06 2.03
CA HIS A 295 -14.92 16.82 2.67
C HIS A 295 -16.03 15.78 2.81
N HIS A 296 -17.31 16.17 2.84
CA HIS A 296 -18.43 15.23 2.89
C HIS A 296 -18.56 14.41 1.61
N LEU A 297 -17.98 14.84 0.48
CA LEU A 297 -17.93 14.04 -0.77
C LEU A 297 -17.12 12.75 -0.60
N LEU A 298 -16.25 12.67 0.41
CA LEU A 298 -15.51 11.46 0.73
C LEU A 298 -16.40 10.32 1.26
N LEU A 299 -17.57 10.63 1.86
CA LEU A 299 -18.51 9.62 2.32
C LEU A 299 -19.14 8.83 1.16
N PRO A 300 -19.86 9.47 0.21
CA PRO A 300 -20.40 8.75 -0.94
C PRO A 300 -19.30 8.15 -1.80
N ALA A 301 -18.10 8.76 -1.89
CA ALA A 301 -16.95 8.14 -2.55
C ALA A 301 -16.52 6.82 -1.88
N ALA A 302 -16.38 6.79 -0.55
CA ALA A 302 -16.07 5.57 0.19
C ALA A 302 -17.16 4.51 0.05
N GLY A 303 -18.43 4.91 0.17
CA GLY A 303 -19.57 4.03 0.00
C GLY A 303 -19.62 3.42 -1.40
N TRP A 304 -19.40 4.25 -2.44
CA TRP A 304 -19.38 3.81 -3.83
C TRP A 304 -18.28 2.79 -4.09
N MET A 305 -17.04 3.06 -3.67
CA MET A 305 -15.95 2.09 -3.79
C MET A 305 -16.23 0.77 -3.06
N ALA A 306 -16.83 0.85 -1.87
CA ALA A 306 -17.18 -0.34 -1.10
C ALA A 306 -18.29 -1.16 -1.77
N ALA A 307 -19.32 -0.50 -2.30
CA ALA A 307 -20.39 -1.14 -3.08
C ALA A 307 -19.84 -1.78 -4.35
N THR A 308 -18.98 -1.09 -5.10
CA THR A 308 -18.34 -1.62 -6.32
C THR A 308 -17.46 -2.83 -6.01
N SER A 309 -16.78 -2.85 -4.85
CA SER A 309 -16.01 -4.02 -4.40
C SER A 309 -16.90 -5.25 -4.19
N VAL A 310 -18.09 -5.08 -3.59
CA VAL A 310 -19.08 -6.17 -3.44
C VAL A 310 -19.69 -6.58 -4.80
N PHE A 311 -20.00 -5.60 -5.66
CA PHE A 311 -20.51 -5.80 -7.02
C PHE A 311 -19.51 -6.54 -7.96
N SER A 312 -18.23 -6.58 -7.61
CA SER A 312 -17.16 -7.10 -8.49
C SER A 312 -17.31 -8.57 -8.91
N LEU A 313 -18.22 -9.34 -8.30
CA LEU A 313 -18.34 -10.80 -8.41
C LEU A 313 -17.12 -11.56 -7.87
N SER A 314 -16.21 -10.88 -7.16
CA SER A 314 -15.13 -11.53 -6.42
C SER A 314 -15.62 -11.98 -5.05
N ARG A 315 -15.64 -13.30 -4.80
CA ARG A 315 -15.98 -13.88 -3.49
C ARG A 315 -15.08 -13.34 -2.38
N GLY A 316 -13.76 -13.37 -2.60
CA GLY A 316 -12.77 -12.84 -1.67
C GLY A 316 -12.89 -11.33 -1.49
N GLY A 317 -13.09 -10.59 -2.60
CA GLY A 317 -13.32 -9.14 -2.57
C GLY A 317 -14.54 -8.75 -1.73
N ALA A 318 -15.67 -9.43 -1.91
CA ALA A 318 -16.89 -9.20 -1.16
C ALA A 318 -16.74 -9.54 0.34
N VAL A 319 -16.14 -10.69 0.68
CA VAL A 319 -15.87 -11.08 2.07
C VAL A 319 -14.98 -10.04 2.76
N VAL A 320 -13.92 -9.58 2.10
CA VAL A 320 -13.02 -8.56 2.63
C VAL A 320 -13.73 -7.21 2.78
N ALA A 321 -14.57 -6.83 1.82
CA ALA A 321 -15.34 -5.58 1.89
C ALA A 321 -16.30 -5.61 3.10
N LEU A 322 -17.13 -6.65 3.22
CA LEU A 322 -18.09 -6.80 4.31
C LEU A 322 -17.40 -6.94 5.66
N GLY A 323 -16.34 -7.75 5.75
CA GLY A 323 -15.53 -7.88 6.96
C GLY A 323 -14.89 -6.56 7.39
N SER A 324 -14.41 -5.77 6.43
CA SER A 324 -13.88 -4.42 6.70
C SER A 324 -14.97 -3.44 7.16
N MET A 325 -16.20 -3.53 6.64
CA MET A 325 -17.34 -2.75 7.13
C MET A 325 -17.63 -3.08 8.61
N LEU A 326 -17.68 -4.38 8.95
CA LEU A 326 -17.87 -4.84 10.34
C LEU A 326 -16.73 -4.36 11.27
N ALA A 327 -15.47 -4.46 10.84
CA ALA A 327 -14.34 -3.97 11.61
C ALA A 327 -14.42 -2.45 11.86
N LEU A 328 -14.85 -1.67 10.87
CA LEU A 328 -15.03 -0.22 11.01
C LEU A 328 -16.20 0.14 11.92
N ILE A 329 -17.26 -0.68 11.99
CA ILE A 329 -18.29 -0.55 13.01
C ILE A 329 -17.65 -0.58 14.39
N GLY A 330 -16.80 -1.56 14.70
CA GLY A 330 -16.09 -1.62 15.99
C GLY A 330 -15.23 -0.37 16.28
N VAL A 331 -14.45 0.07 15.29
CA VAL A 331 -13.57 1.25 15.44
C VAL A 331 -14.35 2.55 15.67
N PHE A 332 -15.47 2.77 14.97
CA PHE A 332 -16.25 4.00 15.09
C PHE A 332 -17.28 3.95 16.22
N TRP A 333 -17.81 2.77 16.55
CA TRP A 333 -18.73 2.59 17.68
C TRP A 333 -18.08 2.99 18.99
N THR A 334 -16.85 2.52 19.23
CA THR A 334 -16.04 2.94 20.39
C THR A 334 -15.67 4.43 20.34
N ALA A 335 -15.56 5.03 19.15
CA ALA A 335 -15.30 6.46 18.98
C ALA A 335 -16.50 7.35 19.34
N TRP A 336 -17.71 6.80 19.26
CA TRP A 336 -18.97 7.52 19.36
C TRP A 336 -19.86 7.03 20.49
N ARG A 337 -19.31 6.30 21.47
CA ARG A 337 -20.04 5.84 22.66
C ARG A 337 -20.77 6.97 23.38
N GLU A 338 -20.15 8.14 23.43
CA GLU A 338 -20.69 9.36 24.06
C GLU A 338 -21.49 10.26 23.09
N ARG A 339 -21.60 9.88 21.82
CA ARG A 339 -22.39 10.63 20.82
C ARG A 339 -23.85 10.18 20.85
N ARG A 340 -24.73 11.11 20.42
CA ARG A 340 -26.16 10.85 20.26
C ARG A 340 -26.42 9.61 19.40
N ALA A 341 -27.42 8.82 19.77
CA ALA A 341 -27.76 7.55 19.10
C ALA A 341 -27.95 7.71 17.58
N TRP A 342 -28.54 8.83 17.13
CA TRP A 342 -28.74 9.09 15.71
C TRP A 342 -27.44 9.11 14.89
N VAL A 343 -26.30 9.57 15.45
CA VAL A 343 -25.01 9.56 14.73
C VAL A 343 -24.56 8.13 14.44
N ARG A 344 -24.75 7.24 15.42
CA ARG A 344 -24.43 5.82 15.30
C ARG A 344 -25.37 5.13 14.31
N LEU A 345 -26.67 5.41 14.40
CA LEU A 345 -27.67 4.89 13.47
C LEU A 345 -27.42 5.37 12.03
N SER A 346 -27.08 6.65 11.81
CA SER A 346 -26.75 7.17 10.48
C SER A 346 -25.53 6.48 9.87
N PHE A 347 -24.53 6.13 10.69
CA PHE A 347 -23.36 5.40 10.21
C PHE A 347 -23.67 3.95 9.86
N LEU A 348 -24.44 3.26 10.70
CA LEU A 348 -24.93 1.91 10.40
C LEU A 348 -25.78 1.92 9.13
N ALA A 349 -26.70 2.87 9.00
CA ALA A 349 -27.52 3.05 7.81
C ALA A 349 -26.66 3.32 6.56
N PHE A 350 -25.59 4.12 6.68
CA PHE A 350 -24.65 4.35 5.58
C PHE A 350 -23.97 3.04 5.13
N LEU A 351 -23.42 2.25 6.05
CA LEU A 351 -22.77 0.97 5.70
C LEU A 351 -23.78 -0.04 5.14
N ALA A 352 -24.96 -0.13 5.75
CA ALA A 352 -26.04 -1.00 5.30
C ALA A 352 -26.51 -0.61 3.89
N LEU A 353 -26.68 0.69 3.61
CA LEU A 353 -27.08 1.19 2.30
C LEU A 353 -26.09 0.77 1.21
N PHE A 354 -24.79 0.99 1.40
CA PHE A 354 -23.79 0.67 0.38
C PHE A 354 -23.46 -0.82 0.29
N GLY A 355 -23.55 -1.56 1.41
CA GLY A 355 -23.49 -3.02 1.39
C GLY A 355 -24.68 -3.62 0.62
N ALA A 356 -25.89 -3.16 0.91
CA ALA A 356 -27.10 -3.56 0.20
C ALA A 356 -27.07 -3.16 -1.27
N LEU A 357 -26.56 -1.97 -1.60
CA LEU A 357 -26.39 -1.53 -3.00
C LEU A 357 -25.46 -2.48 -3.76
N GLY A 358 -24.31 -2.85 -3.18
CA GLY A 358 -23.39 -3.80 -3.81
C GLY A 358 -24.01 -5.18 -4.02
N LEU A 359 -24.75 -5.68 -3.03
CA LEU A 359 -25.49 -6.95 -3.12
C LEU A 359 -26.67 -6.88 -4.10
N TRP A 360 -27.36 -5.75 -4.20
CA TRP A 360 -28.43 -5.58 -5.17
C TRP A 360 -27.91 -5.57 -6.60
N LEU A 361 -26.75 -4.94 -6.85
CA LEU A 361 -26.15 -4.86 -8.19
C LEU A 361 -25.57 -6.20 -8.69
N GLY A 362 -25.08 -7.07 -7.80
CA GLY A 362 -24.33 -8.28 -8.21
C GLY A 362 -24.54 -9.52 -7.35
N GLY A 363 -25.46 -9.48 -6.38
CA GLY A 363 -25.62 -10.50 -5.35
C GLY A 363 -26.11 -11.85 -5.87
N GLU A 364 -27.05 -11.87 -6.83
CA GLU A 364 -27.52 -13.13 -7.42
C GLU A 364 -26.39 -13.88 -8.14
N GLN A 365 -25.63 -13.17 -8.97
CA GLN A 365 -24.47 -13.73 -9.66
C GLN A 365 -23.37 -14.15 -8.67
N LEU A 366 -23.13 -13.33 -7.64
CA LEU A 366 -22.19 -13.67 -6.57
C LEU A 366 -22.65 -14.91 -5.80
N GLY A 367 -23.95 -15.08 -5.56
CA GLY A 367 -24.57 -16.25 -4.94
C GLY A 367 -24.32 -17.52 -5.74
N LYS A 368 -24.59 -17.50 -7.05
CA LYS A 368 -24.26 -18.61 -7.97
C LYS A 368 -22.77 -19.00 -7.90
N ARG A 369 -21.88 -18.00 -7.80
CA ARG A 369 -20.45 -18.26 -7.62
C ARG A 369 -20.12 -18.89 -6.27
N PHE A 370 -20.88 -18.62 -5.22
CA PHE A 370 -20.73 -19.29 -3.92
C PHE A 370 -21.30 -20.70 -3.93
N GLU A 371 -22.32 -20.99 -4.74
CA GLU A 371 -22.83 -22.35 -4.95
C GLU A 371 -21.79 -23.22 -5.70
N GLU A 372 -21.11 -22.65 -6.71
CA GLU A 372 -20.00 -23.29 -7.41
C GLU A 372 -18.67 -23.30 -6.60
N PHE A 373 -18.71 -23.01 -5.30
CA PHE A 373 -17.51 -22.85 -4.48
C PHE A 373 -16.73 -24.14 -4.29
N ASP A 374 -17.41 -25.24 -4.02
CA ASP A 374 -16.77 -26.52 -3.70
C ASP A 374 -15.99 -27.07 -4.90
N LEU A 375 -16.54 -27.00 -6.12
CA LEU A 375 -15.86 -27.41 -7.34
C LEU A 375 -14.58 -26.60 -7.59
N GLY A 376 -14.64 -25.28 -7.39
CA GLY A 376 -13.48 -24.40 -7.55
C GLY A 376 -12.43 -24.58 -6.44
N LEU A 377 -12.82 -25.01 -5.24
CA LEU A 377 -11.88 -25.34 -4.17
C LEU A 377 -11.10 -26.61 -4.46
N VAL A 378 -11.76 -27.65 -4.98
CA VAL A 378 -11.10 -28.93 -5.32
C VAL A 378 -9.98 -28.70 -6.34
N GLN A 379 -10.25 -27.94 -7.41
CA GLN A 379 -9.24 -27.62 -8.43
C GLN A 379 -8.09 -26.76 -7.88
N ARG A 380 -8.35 -25.86 -6.93
CA ARG A 380 -7.29 -25.06 -6.29
C ARG A 380 -6.49 -25.87 -5.28
N GLU A 381 -7.11 -26.83 -4.62
CA GLU A 381 -6.45 -27.65 -3.62
C GLU A 381 -5.43 -28.60 -4.25
N THR A 382 -5.70 -29.16 -5.44
CA THR A 382 -4.69 -29.94 -6.18
C THR A 382 -3.47 -29.09 -6.51
N MET A 383 -3.67 -27.86 -7.01
CA MET A 383 -2.58 -26.90 -7.24
C MET A 383 -1.82 -26.55 -5.95
N TYR A 384 -2.53 -26.38 -4.83
CA TYR A 384 -1.89 -26.11 -3.54
C TYR A 384 -1.10 -27.30 -3.02
N GLN A 385 -1.53 -28.54 -3.25
CA GLN A 385 -0.77 -29.73 -2.90
C GLN A 385 0.54 -29.77 -3.71
N THR A 386 0.47 -29.54 -5.01
CA THR A 386 1.64 -29.43 -5.89
C THR A 386 2.59 -28.33 -5.40
N ALA A 387 2.08 -27.14 -5.09
CA ALA A 387 2.91 -26.06 -4.53
C ALA A 387 3.48 -26.37 -3.14
N ARG A 388 2.77 -27.09 -2.27
CA ARG A 388 3.30 -27.54 -0.98
C ARG A 388 4.45 -28.52 -1.15
N GLN A 389 4.40 -29.39 -2.17
CA GLN A 389 5.51 -30.27 -2.53
C GLN A 389 6.72 -29.47 -3.02
N ILE A 390 6.52 -28.47 -3.89
CA ILE A 390 7.63 -27.58 -4.30
C ILE A 390 8.23 -26.88 -3.06
N ALA A 391 7.40 -26.38 -2.14
CA ALA A 391 7.85 -25.72 -0.93
C ALA A 391 8.58 -26.67 0.06
N SER A 392 8.29 -27.98 0.04
CA SER A 392 9.03 -28.98 0.83
C SER A 392 10.39 -29.29 0.20
N ASP A 393 10.45 -29.33 -1.13
CA ASP A 393 11.68 -29.64 -1.87
C ASP A 393 12.68 -28.47 -1.85
N TYR A 394 12.16 -27.23 -1.79
CA TYR A 394 12.97 -26.00 -1.72
C TYR A 394 12.69 -25.19 -0.44
N PRO A 395 13.03 -25.72 0.76
CA PRO A 395 12.50 -25.18 2.00
C PRO A 395 13.12 -23.85 2.43
N TRP A 396 14.42 -23.62 2.18
CA TRP A 396 15.13 -22.49 2.76
C TRP A 396 15.12 -21.26 1.87
N TYR A 397 15.58 -21.41 0.63
CA TYR A 397 15.69 -20.32 -0.35
C TYR A 397 14.54 -20.27 -1.35
N GLY A 398 13.70 -21.31 -1.40
CA GLY A 398 12.68 -21.44 -2.45
C GLY A 398 13.29 -21.71 -3.81
N THR A 399 12.47 -21.55 -4.84
CA THR A 399 12.86 -21.71 -6.25
C THR A 399 13.42 -20.41 -6.85
N GLY A 400 13.50 -19.34 -6.06
CA GLY A 400 13.91 -18.01 -6.50
C GLY A 400 12.72 -17.06 -6.69
N PRO A 401 12.90 -15.75 -6.42
CA PRO A 401 11.86 -14.76 -6.65
C PRO A 401 11.40 -14.73 -8.11
N GLY A 402 10.08 -14.80 -8.35
CA GLY A 402 9.49 -14.73 -9.70
C GLY A 402 9.46 -16.04 -10.50
N THR A 403 9.91 -17.17 -9.92
CA THR A 403 10.11 -18.43 -10.68
C THR A 403 8.97 -19.45 -10.53
N LEU A 404 7.83 -19.06 -9.95
CA LEU A 404 6.69 -19.98 -9.74
C LEU A 404 6.30 -20.70 -11.03
N GLY A 405 5.97 -19.93 -12.08
CA GLY A 405 5.49 -20.49 -13.35
C GLY A 405 6.42 -21.57 -13.92
N PRO A 406 7.68 -21.25 -14.26
CA PRO A 406 8.64 -22.22 -14.78
C PRO A 406 8.75 -23.49 -13.92
N VAL A 407 8.94 -23.36 -12.60
CA VAL A 407 9.18 -24.54 -11.76
C VAL A 407 7.90 -25.33 -11.53
N PHE A 408 6.75 -24.69 -11.44
CA PHE A 408 5.47 -25.38 -11.27
C PHE A 408 5.19 -26.34 -12.43
N GLN A 409 5.62 -26.00 -13.66
CA GLN A 409 5.46 -26.87 -14.82
C GLN A 409 6.07 -28.27 -14.61
N LEU A 410 7.21 -28.35 -13.91
CA LEU A 410 7.92 -29.62 -13.66
C LEU A 410 7.19 -30.53 -12.65
N TYR A 411 6.33 -29.94 -11.82
CA TYR A 411 5.62 -30.64 -10.75
C TYR A 411 4.18 -30.99 -11.13
N ARG A 412 3.72 -30.57 -12.32
CA ARG A 412 2.38 -30.90 -12.81
C ARG A 412 2.22 -32.42 -12.88
N LYS A 413 1.14 -32.92 -12.30
CA LYS A 413 0.79 -34.35 -12.26
C LYS A 413 0.23 -34.85 -13.60
N GLY A 414 -0.11 -33.95 -14.51
CA GLY A 414 -0.59 -34.26 -15.85
C GLY A 414 -0.82 -33.01 -16.69
N THR A 415 -1.09 -33.20 -17.99
CA THR A 415 -1.37 -32.11 -18.94
C THR A 415 -2.65 -31.36 -18.64
N GLU A 416 -3.57 -31.96 -17.89
CA GLU A 416 -4.85 -31.37 -17.47
C GLU A 416 -4.71 -30.46 -16.23
N GLU A 417 -3.63 -30.58 -15.45
CA GLU A 417 -3.44 -29.69 -14.29
C GLU A 417 -3.13 -28.28 -14.79
N TYR A 418 -3.87 -27.28 -14.33
CA TYR A 418 -3.66 -25.88 -14.70
C TYR A 418 -2.21 -25.45 -14.45
N TRP A 419 -1.61 -24.71 -15.38
CA TRP A 419 -0.28 -24.12 -15.24
C TRP A 419 -0.41 -22.66 -14.78
N PRO A 420 -0.25 -22.37 -13.48
CA PRO A 420 -0.50 -21.04 -12.94
C PRO A 420 0.62 -20.07 -13.30
N ALA A 421 0.24 -18.91 -13.83
CA ALA A 421 1.09 -17.72 -13.77
C ALA A 421 1.21 -17.19 -12.33
N GLN A 422 0.15 -17.36 -11.52
CA GLN A 422 0.09 -17.06 -10.10
C GLN A 422 -0.72 -18.15 -9.38
N LEU A 423 -0.33 -18.49 -8.16
CA LEU A 423 -0.87 -19.64 -7.44
C LEU A 423 -2.29 -19.42 -6.90
N HIS A 424 -2.77 -18.17 -6.85
CA HIS A 424 -3.96 -17.77 -6.09
C HIS A 424 -3.85 -18.04 -4.58
N ASN A 425 -2.62 -18.02 -4.05
CA ASN A 425 -2.32 -18.06 -2.63
C ASN A 425 -0.92 -17.46 -2.42
N ASP A 426 -0.86 -16.14 -2.25
CA ASP A 426 0.41 -15.41 -2.13
C ASP A 426 1.27 -15.93 -0.98
N TRP A 427 0.66 -16.37 0.12
CA TRP A 427 1.42 -16.93 1.25
C TRP A 427 2.21 -18.17 0.85
N LEU A 428 1.57 -19.08 0.11
CA LEU A 428 2.21 -20.29 -0.37
C LEU A 428 3.15 -19.99 -1.55
N GLU A 429 2.80 -19.05 -2.43
CA GLU A 429 3.64 -18.63 -3.55
C GLU A 429 4.94 -17.97 -3.09
N ILE A 430 4.87 -17.05 -2.11
CA ILE A 430 6.05 -16.47 -1.46
C ILE A 430 6.86 -17.58 -0.80
N ARG A 431 6.20 -18.55 -0.15
CA ARG A 431 6.90 -19.68 0.47
C ARG A 431 7.63 -20.56 -0.54
N VAL A 432 7.05 -20.77 -1.72
CA VAL A 432 7.65 -21.51 -2.85
C VAL A 432 8.82 -20.74 -3.45
N THR A 433 8.65 -19.45 -3.72
CA THR A 433 9.62 -18.64 -4.47
C THR A 433 10.72 -18.05 -3.60
N TRP A 434 10.39 -17.52 -2.42
CA TRP A 434 11.33 -16.88 -1.49
C TRP A 434 11.81 -17.80 -0.35
N GLY A 435 11.27 -19.01 -0.24
CA GLY A 435 11.65 -19.92 0.84
C GLY A 435 11.26 -19.40 2.24
N ARG A 436 11.69 -20.10 3.30
CA ARG A 436 11.50 -19.64 4.70
C ARG A 436 12.25 -18.35 4.98
N ILE A 437 13.48 -18.22 4.47
CA ILE A 437 14.37 -17.12 4.81
C ILE A 437 13.85 -15.83 4.19
N GLY A 438 13.59 -15.82 2.88
CA GLY A 438 13.06 -14.65 2.20
C GLY A 438 11.68 -14.25 2.72
N MET A 439 10.79 -15.22 2.97
CA MET A 439 9.50 -14.95 3.60
C MET A 439 9.64 -14.30 4.99
N ALA A 440 10.55 -14.81 5.83
CA ALA A 440 10.80 -14.23 7.17
C ALA A 440 11.30 -12.78 7.09
N LEU A 441 12.21 -12.48 6.15
CA LEU A 441 12.69 -11.11 5.92
C LEU A 441 11.53 -10.17 5.52
N LEU A 442 10.69 -10.59 4.59
CA LEU A 442 9.52 -9.81 4.14
C LEU A 442 8.52 -9.58 5.29
N LEU A 443 8.20 -10.62 6.06
CA LEU A 443 7.28 -10.51 7.20
C LEU A 443 7.84 -9.64 8.32
N LEU A 444 9.14 -9.72 8.60
CA LEU A 444 9.78 -8.86 9.61
C LEU A 444 9.76 -7.39 9.18
N ALA A 445 10.06 -7.10 7.91
CA ALA A 445 9.96 -5.74 7.38
C ALA A 445 8.51 -5.22 7.43
N PHE A 446 7.53 -6.02 7.02
CA PHE A 446 6.12 -5.66 7.13
C PHE A 446 5.71 -5.40 8.59
N GLY A 447 6.09 -6.30 9.50
CA GLY A 447 5.81 -6.20 10.94
C GLY A 447 6.38 -4.93 11.56
N LEU A 448 7.63 -4.57 11.23
CA LEU A 448 8.24 -3.32 11.71
C LEU A 448 7.55 -2.08 11.14
N ALA A 449 7.11 -2.10 9.88
CA ALA A 449 6.36 -0.99 9.29
C ALA A 449 4.98 -0.83 9.93
N ALA A 450 4.25 -1.94 10.07
CA ALA A 450 2.92 -1.95 10.67
C ALA A 450 2.94 -1.61 12.17
N GLY A 451 3.98 -2.03 12.89
CA GLY A 451 4.19 -1.80 14.32
C GLY A 451 4.81 -0.45 14.69
N ARG A 452 5.29 0.34 13.72
CA ARG A 452 5.95 1.63 13.98
C ARG A 452 5.10 2.61 14.80
N VAL A 453 3.78 2.50 14.73
CA VAL A 453 2.85 3.34 15.49
C VAL A 453 2.99 3.22 17.00
N PHE A 454 3.46 2.07 17.50
CA PHE A 454 3.65 1.81 18.93
C PHE A 454 4.94 2.48 19.46
N LEU A 455 5.86 2.85 18.58
CA LEU A 455 7.11 3.51 18.96
C LEU A 455 6.94 5.03 19.05
N PRO A 456 7.69 5.70 19.94
CA PRO A 456 7.70 7.15 20.00
C PRO A 456 8.32 7.80 18.75
N GLY A 457 8.09 9.10 18.58
CA GLY A 457 8.59 9.88 17.45
C GLY A 457 7.76 9.75 16.16
N GLY A 458 7.88 10.71 15.25
CA GLY A 458 7.07 10.78 14.02
C GLY A 458 5.82 11.65 14.17
N VAL A 459 4.81 11.42 13.34
CA VAL A 459 3.55 12.18 13.32
C VAL A 459 2.62 11.67 14.43
N PRO A 460 2.33 12.49 15.46
CA PRO A 460 1.38 12.09 16.50
C PRO A 460 -0.01 11.90 15.91
N THR A 461 -0.64 10.76 16.19
CA THR A 461 -1.99 10.44 15.70
C THR A 461 -2.89 9.90 16.79
N SER A 462 -4.20 9.85 16.52
CA SER A 462 -5.14 9.05 17.33
C SER A 462 -5.08 7.59 16.88
N TRP A 463 -5.25 6.63 17.81
CA TRP A 463 -5.22 5.18 17.50
C TRP A 463 -6.05 4.80 16.26
N ARG A 464 -7.20 5.43 16.02
CA ARG A 464 -8.13 5.09 14.93
C ARG A 464 -7.57 5.23 13.51
N LEU A 465 -6.67 6.19 13.25
CA LEU A 465 -6.12 6.36 11.89
C LEU A 465 -5.27 5.14 11.47
N PRO A 466 -4.29 4.70 12.28
CA PRO A 466 -3.59 3.43 12.09
C PRO A 466 -4.51 2.22 11.87
N TRP A 467 -5.59 2.10 12.66
CA TRP A 467 -6.54 0.99 12.51
C TRP A 467 -7.20 0.92 11.15
N VAL A 468 -7.49 2.06 10.53
CA VAL A 468 -8.07 2.09 9.19
C VAL A 468 -7.07 1.56 8.14
N PHE A 469 -5.78 1.89 8.27
CA PHE A 469 -4.73 1.30 7.43
C PHE A 469 -4.58 -0.20 7.70
N TRP A 470 -4.63 -0.64 8.97
CA TRP A 470 -4.55 -2.05 9.32
C TRP A 470 -5.75 -2.86 8.83
N ILE A 471 -6.96 -2.30 8.83
CA ILE A 471 -8.13 -2.96 8.25
C ILE A 471 -7.93 -3.15 6.73
N ALA A 472 -7.47 -2.12 6.03
CA ALA A 472 -7.18 -2.21 4.59
C ALA A 472 -6.09 -3.26 4.28
N LEU A 473 -4.95 -3.18 4.98
CA LEU A 473 -3.82 -4.11 4.79
C LEU A 473 -4.16 -5.53 5.24
N GLY A 474 -4.82 -5.69 6.39
CA GLY A 474 -5.25 -6.98 6.93
C GLY A 474 -6.28 -7.65 6.02
N GLY A 475 -7.22 -6.88 5.45
CA GLY A 475 -8.12 -7.36 4.41
C GLY A 475 -7.38 -7.86 3.17
N CYS A 476 -6.33 -7.14 2.73
CA CYS A 476 -5.48 -7.58 1.62
C CYS A 476 -4.75 -8.89 1.93
N LEU A 477 -4.13 -9.00 3.10
CA LEU A 477 -3.44 -10.20 3.54
C LEU A 477 -4.38 -11.40 3.71
N LEU A 478 -5.61 -11.17 4.16
CA LEU A 478 -6.66 -12.19 4.23
C LEU A 478 -7.06 -12.65 2.83
N HIS A 479 -7.27 -11.73 1.90
CA HIS A 479 -7.56 -12.07 0.50
C HIS A 479 -6.42 -12.89 -0.12
N ALA A 480 -5.18 -12.52 0.19
CA ALA A 480 -3.96 -13.14 -0.30
C ALA A 480 -3.80 -14.62 0.09
N ARG A 481 -4.63 -15.14 1.01
CA ARG A 481 -4.69 -16.57 1.34
C ARG A 481 -5.42 -17.41 0.28
N TRP A 482 -6.34 -16.81 -0.47
CA TRP A 482 -7.15 -17.49 -1.50
C TRP A 482 -7.12 -16.79 -2.86
N ASP A 483 -6.29 -15.76 -3.00
CA ASP A 483 -6.01 -15.10 -4.26
C ASP A 483 -4.58 -14.53 -4.28
N PHE A 484 -4.22 -13.80 -5.34
CA PHE A 484 -2.85 -13.30 -5.59
C PHE A 484 -2.70 -11.76 -5.66
N PRO A 485 -3.35 -10.97 -4.79
CA PRO A 485 -3.27 -9.50 -4.86
C PRO A 485 -1.83 -8.96 -4.77
N LEU A 486 -0.93 -9.66 -4.09
CA LEU A 486 0.46 -9.25 -3.92
C LEU A 486 1.37 -9.64 -5.10
N GLN A 487 0.85 -10.23 -6.17
CA GLN A 487 1.56 -10.36 -7.46
C GLN A 487 1.21 -9.24 -8.45
N VAL A 488 0.31 -8.33 -8.08
CA VAL A 488 -0.09 -7.19 -8.93
C VAL A 488 0.61 -5.93 -8.49
N TYR A 489 1.34 -5.30 -9.41
CA TYR A 489 2.21 -4.16 -9.11
C TYR A 489 1.44 -3.01 -8.42
N SER A 490 0.27 -2.62 -8.93
CA SER A 490 -0.51 -1.52 -8.34
C SER A 490 -0.90 -1.77 -6.88
N LEU A 491 -1.17 -3.02 -6.52
CA LEU A 491 -1.49 -3.43 -5.14
C LEU A 491 -0.22 -3.52 -4.27
N GLN A 492 0.89 -4.04 -4.81
CA GLN A 492 2.19 -4.02 -4.13
C GLN A 492 2.64 -2.58 -3.81
N HIS A 493 2.54 -1.69 -4.81
CA HIS A 493 2.89 -0.28 -4.68
C HIS A 493 2.01 0.43 -3.64
N LEU A 494 0.69 0.25 -3.68
CA LEU A 494 -0.22 0.84 -2.69
C LEU A 494 0.05 0.30 -1.28
N THR A 495 0.28 -1.02 -1.15
CA THR A 495 0.69 -1.66 0.11
C THR A 495 1.96 -1.02 0.66
N MET A 496 2.96 -0.79 -0.20
CA MET A 496 4.23 -0.18 0.19
C MET A 496 4.06 1.27 0.65
N VAL A 497 3.21 2.05 -0.03
CA VAL A 497 2.86 3.42 0.38
C VAL A 497 2.13 3.44 1.72
N TYR A 498 1.27 2.46 2.00
CA TYR A 498 0.60 2.34 3.30
C TYR A 498 1.56 1.90 4.41
N CYS A 499 2.50 1.00 4.14
CA CYS A 499 3.60 0.69 5.05
C CYS A 499 4.42 1.95 5.36
N ALA A 500 4.75 2.77 4.35
CA ALA A 500 5.46 4.03 4.55
C ALA A 500 4.63 5.05 5.36
N ALA A 501 3.32 5.10 5.13
CA ALA A 501 2.41 5.95 5.90
C ALA A 501 2.36 5.53 7.38
N LEU A 502 2.18 4.25 7.68
CA LEU A 502 2.24 3.69 9.04
C LEU A 502 3.62 3.94 9.69
N ALA A 503 4.69 3.81 8.91
CA ALA A 503 6.06 4.09 9.33
C ALA A 503 6.33 5.56 9.72
N CYS A 504 5.39 6.46 9.43
CA CYS A 504 5.46 7.86 9.85
C CYS A 504 4.59 8.18 11.07
N LEU A 505 3.67 7.30 11.47
CA LEU A 505 2.71 7.57 12.54
C LEU A 505 3.24 7.12 13.90
N SER A 506 2.78 7.78 14.96
CA SER A 506 3.01 7.36 16.36
C SER A 506 1.83 7.71 17.25
N HIS A 507 1.47 6.81 18.17
CA HIS A 507 0.41 7.03 19.14
C HIS A 507 0.96 7.11 20.57
N ARG A 508 0.90 8.31 21.16
CA ARG A 508 1.50 8.61 22.48
C ARG A 508 1.02 7.75 23.65
N ARG A 509 -0.20 7.19 23.61
CA ARG A 509 -0.72 6.37 24.72
C ARG A 509 -0.13 4.95 24.78
N TRP A 510 0.59 4.54 23.74
CA TRP A 510 1.18 3.20 23.64
C TRP A 510 2.70 3.20 23.75
N ALA A 511 3.32 4.38 23.75
CA ALA A 511 4.72 4.56 24.07
C ALA A 511 4.86 4.57 25.60
N ILE A 512 5.03 3.37 26.18
CA ILE A 512 5.36 3.16 27.59
C ILE A 512 6.88 3.22 27.75
#